data_AF-A0A2D9F7J4-F1
#
_entry.id   AF-A0A2D9F7J4-F1
#
_cell.length_a   1.000
_cell.length_b   1.000
_cell.length_c   1.000
_cell.angle_alpha   90.00
_cell.angle_beta   90.00
_cell.angle_gamma   90.00
#
_symmetry.space_group_name_H-M   'P 1'
#
loop_
_entity.id
_entity.type
_entity.pdbx_description
1 polymer ?
#
loop_
_entity_poly.entity_id
_entity_poly.type
_entity_poly.pdbx_seq_one_letter_code
_entity_poly.pdbx_strand_id
1 'polypeptide(L)'
;MIKSILNRFVGPEAEGRRLTRDAAYIVHALTEEHYGPIRAEVAQDLRKDIDYTMETFVRKDETYGFKRAMDNLSRMHNEARKRRDQRALTSLTLAIIYLKAEKVGAPAQAARDSILAYLEEWAPVTEENSGAMPPTPG
;
A
#
# COMPACT_ATOMS: atom_id res chain seq x y z
N MET A 1 -0.77 -18.76 -24.31
CA MET A 1 -1.96 -18.33 -23.55
C MET A 1 -2.16 -19.25 -22.34
N ILE A 2 -1.32 -19.13 -21.31
CA ILE A 2 -1.29 -20.06 -20.15
C ILE A 2 -0.99 -19.27 -18.87
N LYS A 3 -1.97 -18.58 -18.27
CA LYS A 3 -1.86 -18.01 -16.90
C LYS A 3 -3.22 -17.87 -16.16
N SER A 4 -4.23 -18.68 -16.49
CA SER A 4 -5.60 -18.46 -15.95
C SER A 4 -6.11 -19.51 -14.95
N ILE A 5 -5.40 -20.63 -14.72
CA ILE A 5 -6.03 -21.80 -14.04
C ILE A 5 -5.58 -22.01 -12.57
N LEU A 6 -4.48 -21.40 -12.12
CA LEU A 6 -3.97 -21.65 -10.74
C LEU A 6 -4.57 -20.73 -9.65
N ASN A 7 -5.30 -19.67 -10.00
CA ASN A 7 -5.78 -18.68 -9.02
C ASN A 7 -7.18 -18.96 -8.44
N ARG A 8 -7.80 -20.10 -8.73
CA ARG A 8 -9.20 -20.38 -8.35
C ARG A 8 -9.38 -21.21 -7.06
N PHE A 9 -8.30 -21.69 -6.43
CA PHE A 9 -8.39 -22.61 -5.28
C PHE A 9 -7.51 -22.22 -4.07
N VAL A 10 -7.18 -20.94 -3.91
CA VAL A 10 -6.53 -20.46 -2.70
C VAL A 10 -7.59 -19.74 -1.88
N GLY A 11 -8.13 -20.41 -0.86
CA GLY A 11 -9.10 -19.81 0.06
C GLY A 11 -8.53 -18.57 0.78
N PRO A 12 -9.40 -17.75 1.41
CA PRO A 12 -8.99 -16.49 2.03
C PRO A 12 -7.85 -16.65 3.05
N GLU A 13 -7.78 -17.79 3.73
CA GLU A 13 -6.69 -18.16 4.63
C GLU A 13 -5.32 -18.28 3.96
N ALA A 14 -5.26 -18.98 2.84
CA ALA A 14 -4.00 -19.19 2.13
C ALA A 14 -3.58 -17.92 1.37
N GLU A 15 -4.55 -17.12 0.92
CA GLU A 15 -4.33 -15.78 0.39
C GLU A 15 -3.73 -14.86 1.47
N GLY A 16 -4.36 -14.80 2.65
CA GLY A 16 -3.92 -13.98 3.77
C GLY A 16 -2.52 -14.33 4.26
N ARG A 17 -2.19 -15.62 4.36
CA ARG A 17 -0.81 -16.07 4.66
C ARG A 17 0.21 -15.61 3.63
N ARG A 18 -0.15 -15.65 2.34
CA ARG A 18 0.75 -15.19 1.28
C ARG A 18 0.95 -13.69 1.36
N LEU A 19 -0.12 -12.91 1.48
CA LEU A 19 -0.04 -11.45 1.62
C LEU A 19 0.78 -11.04 2.84
N THR A 20 0.62 -11.73 3.96
CA THR A 20 1.40 -11.48 5.19
C THR A 20 2.89 -11.72 4.95
N ARG A 21 3.25 -12.84 4.32
CA ARG A 21 4.65 -13.14 3.98
C ARG A 21 5.24 -12.11 3.03
N ASP A 22 4.51 -11.77 1.97
CA ASP A 22 4.97 -10.85 0.94
C ASP A 22 5.16 -9.43 1.52
N ALA A 23 4.21 -8.96 2.33
CA ALA A 23 4.31 -7.67 3.03
C ALA A 23 5.54 -7.64 3.97
N ALA A 24 5.67 -8.66 4.83
CA ALA A 24 6.76 -8.73 5.79
C ALA A 24 8.13 -8.76 5.10
N TYR A 25 8.27 -9.51 4.00
CA TYR A 25 9.52 -9.56 3.23
C TYR A 25 9.90 -8.18 2.67
N ILE A 26 8.95 -7.48 2.05
CA ILE A 26 9.22 -6.17 1.45
C ILE A 26 9.49 -5.11 2.52
N VAL A 27 8.69 -5.07 3.58
CA VAL A 27 8.88 -4.13 4.70
C VAL A 27 10.22 -4.39 5.38
N HIS A 28 10.57 -5.65 5.65
CA HIS A 28 11.86 -5.99 6.24
C HIS A 28 13.02 -5.48 5.37
N ALA A 29 12.98 -5.76 4.06
CA ALA A 29 13.98 -5.27 3.13
C ALA A 29 14.09 -3.73 3.19
N LEU A 30 12.99 -2.99 3.16
CA LEU A 30 13.00 -1.52 3.24
C LEU A 30 13.59 -0.98 4.55
N THR A 31 13.50 -1.74 5.64
CA THR A 31 14.04 -1.36 6.96
C THR A 31 15.52 -1.71 7.15
N GLU A 32 16.13 -2.47 6.23
CA GLU A 32 17.56 -2.76 6.29
C GLU A 32 18.39 -1.48 6.04
N GLU A 33 19.55 -1.37 6.72
CA GLU A 33 20.36 -0.16 6.82
C GLU A 33 20.69 0.49 5.46
N HIS A 34 21.03 -0.33 4.46
CA HIS A 34 21.39 0.12 3.11
C HIS A 34 20.23 0.73 2.27
N TYR A 35 18.97 0.51 2.64
CA TYR A 35 17.81 1.12 1.97
C TYR A 35 17.38 2.45 2.59
N GLY A 36 18.15 2.95 3.57
CA GLY A 36 17.80 4.14 4.33
C GLY A 36 17.44 5.39 3.54
N PRO A 37 18.08 5.71 2.40
CA PRO A 37 17.71 6.87 1.60
C PRO A 37 16.28 6.78 1.00
N ILE A 38 15.77 5.59 0.69
CA ILE A 38 14.52 5.44 -0.06
C ILE A 38 13.32 5.04 0.78
N ARG A 39 13.49 4.55 2.02
CA ARG A 39 12.37 4.04 2.83
C ARG A 39 11.32 5.12 3.14
N ALA A 40 11.74 6.31 3.56
CA ALA A 40 10.82 7.43 3.81
C ALA A 40 10.09 7.85 2.53
N GLU A 41 10.82 7.89 1.42
CA GLU A 41 10.28 8.21 0.10
C GLU A 41 9.24 7.18 -0.39
N VAL A 42 9.52 5.88 -0.22
CA VAL A 42 8.58 4.79 -0.53
C VAL A 42 7.36 4.86 0.38
N ALA A 43 7.52 5.17 1.67
CA ALA A 43 6.40 5.31 2.61
C ALA A 43 5.48 6.48 2.23
N GLN A 44 6.05 7.61 1.82
CA GLN A 44 5.28 8.76 1.35
C GLN A 44 4.48 8.44 0.07
N ASP A 45 5.10 7.78 -0.90
CA ASP A 45 4.42 7.38 -2.13
C ASP A 45 3.34 6.34 -1.85
N LEU A 46 3.63 5.36 -1.00
CA LEU A 46 2.67 4.34 -0.59
C LEU A 46 1.43 4.95 0.08
N ARG A 47 1.62 5.93 0.99
CA ARG A 47 0.50 6.62 1.63
C ARG A 47 -0.35 7.33 0.58
N LYS A 48 0.27 8.10 -0.32
CA LYS A 48 -0.44 8.78 -1.42
C LYS A 48 -1.20 7.78 -2.31
N ASP A 49 -0.57 6.66 -2.66
CA ASP A 49 -1.18 5.64 -3.52
C ASP A 49 -2.40 4.98 -2.84
N ILE A 50 -2.32 4.69 -1.53
CA ILE A 50 -3.44 4.15 -0.75
C ILE A 50 -4.55 5.20 -0.64
N ASP A 51 -4.24 6.41 -0.18
CA ASP A 51 -5.22 7.47 0.05
C ASP A 51 -5.96 7.81 -1.25
N TYR A 52 -5.22 8.07 -2.33
CA TYR A 52 -5.79 8.34 -3.64
C TYR A 52 -6.71 7.21 -4.10
N THR A 53 -6.28 5.95 -3.94
CA THR A 53 -7.05 4.81 -4.42
C THR A 53 -8.33 4.59 -3.61
N MET A 54 -8.24 4.74 -2.28
CA MET A 54 -9.38 4.59 -1.39
C MET A 54 -10.41 5.70 -1.61
N GLU A 55 -9.98 6.95 -1.73
CA GLU A 55 -10.86 8.11 -1.89
C GLU A 55 -11.45 8.25 -3.30
N THR A 56 -10.69 7.89 -4.34
CA THR A 56 -11.13 8.05 -5.72
C THR A 56 -11.99 6.89 -6.19
N PHE A 57 -11.71 5.66 -5.74
CA PHE A 57 -12.38 4.47 -6.27
C PHE A 57 -13.20 3.73 -5.20
N VAL A 58 -12.57 3.30 -4.11
CA VAL A 58 -13.18 2.34 -3.17
C VAL A 58 -14.34 2.95 -2.39
N ARG A 59 -14.15 4.13 -1.79
CA ARG A 59 -15.18 4.81 -0.99
C ARG A 59 -16.32 5.40 -1.83
N LYS A 60 -16.09 5.65 -3.12
CA LYS A 60 -17.10 6.22 -4.03
C LYS A 60 -18.00 5.17 -4.66
N ASP A 61 -17.60 3.90 -4.67
CA ASP A 61 -18.33 2.83 -5.33
C ASP A 61 -18.02 1.49 -4.66
N GLU A 62 -18.93 1.04 -3.80
CA GLU A 62 -18.80 -0.22 -3.07
C GLU A 62 -18.86 -1.45 -3.99
N THR A 63 -19.46 -1.32 -5.18
CA THR A 63 -19.67 -2.45 -6.11
C THR A 63 -18.46 -2.65 -7.01
N TYR A 64 -17.99 -1.58 -7.65
CA TYR A 64 -16.92 -1.64 -8.67
C TYR A 64 -15.65 -0.87 -8.28
N GLY A 65 -15.66 -0.11 -7.19
CA GLY A 65 -14.53 0.70 -6.74
C GLY A 65 -13.26 -0.12 -6.52
N PHE A 66 -13.38 -1.27 -5.86
CA PHE A 66 -12.24 -2.17 -5.65
C PHE A 66 -11.60 -2.65 -6.95
N LYS A 67 -12.41 -3.04 -7.94
CA LYS A 67 -11.89 -3.49 -9.23
C LYS A 67 -11.16 -2.35 -9.95
N ARG A 68 -11.77 -1.15 -10.00
CA ARG A 68 -11.15 0.03 -10.65
C ARG A 68 -9.86 0.47 -9.96
N ALA A 69 -9.83 0.42 -8.63
CA ALA A 69 -8.62 0.63 -7.83
C ALA A 69 -7.50 -0.32 -8.25
N MET A 70 -7.79 -1.62 -8.31
CA MET A 70 -6.83 -2.65 -8.71
C MET A 70 -6.35 -2.49 -10.17
N ASP A 71 -7.25 -2.14 -11.09
CA ASP A 71 -6.90 -1.88 -12.49
C ASP A 71 -5.99 -0.65 -12.61
N ASN A 72 -6.28 0.42 -11.86
CA ASN A 72 -5.46 1.64 -11.84
C ASN A 72 -4.05 1.37 -11.28
N LEU A 73 -3.93 0.71 -10.12
CA LEU A 73 -2.64 0.37 -9.54
C LEU A 73 -1.82 -0.57 -10.43
N SER A 74 -2.48 -1.56 -11.05
CA SER A 74 -1.80 -2.47 -11.97
C SER A 74 -1.26 -1.75 -13.20
N ARG A 75 -2.00 -0.76 -13.73
CA ARG A 75 -1.53 0.10 -14.82
C ARG A 75 -0.31 0.93 -14.38
N MET A 76 -0.39 1.60 -13.23
CA MET A 76 0.72 2.40 -12.69
C MET A 76 1.98 1.53 -12.45
N HIS A 77 1.79 0.32 -11.91
CA HIS A 77 2.87 -0.63 -11.64
C HIS A 77 3.58 -1.06 -12.94
N ASN A 78 2.81 -1.35 -13.98
CA ASN A 78 3.36 -1.67 -15.30
C ASN A 78 4.15 -0.50 -15.90
N GLU A 79 3.71 0.74 -15.70
CA GLU A 79 4.45 1.91 -16.17
C GLU A 79 5.74 2.14 -15.37
N ALA A 80 5.71 2.01 -14.04
CA ALA A 80 6.91 2.05 -13.20
C ALA A 80 7.92 0.98 -13.61
N ARG A 81 7.43 -0.24 -13.93
CA ARG A 81 8.26 -1.33 -14.46
C ARG A 81 8.98 -0.96 -15.76
N LYS A 82 8.25 -0.37 -16.72
CA LYS A 82 8.82 0.06 -18.00
C LYS A 82 9.90 1.11 -17.81
N ARG A 83 9.70 2.03 -16.86
CA ARG A 83 10.63 3.10 -16.51
C ARG A 83 11.80 2.65 -15.63
N ARG A 84 11.79 1.40 -15.15
CA ARG A 84 12.75 0.85 -14.18
C ARG A 84 12.81 1.65 -12.87
N ASP A 85 11.67 2.24 -12.50
CA ASP A 85 11.54 3.03 -11.27
C ASP A 85 11.30 2.08 -10.08
N GLN A 86 12.37 1.71 -9.38
CA GLN A 86 12.30 0.75 -8.28
C GLN A 86 11.54 1.30 -7.06
N ARG A 87 11.62 2.61 -6.81
CA ARG A 87 10.90 3.28 -5.73
C ARG A 87 9.39 3.15 -5.95
N ALA A 88 8.91 3.59 -7.13
CA ALA A 88 7.50 3.50 -7.47
C ALA A 88 7.01 2.04 -7.59
N LEU A 89 7.84 1.14 -8.12
CA LEU A 89 7.50 -0.28 -8.15
C LEU A 89 7.25 -0.85 -6.75
N THR A 90 8.08 -0.46 -5.79
CA THR A 90 7.98 -0.95 -4.41
C THR A 90 6.74 -0.38 -3.72
N SER A 91 6.51 0.94 -3.82
CA SER A 91 5.30 1.58 -3.25
C SER A 91 4.03 0.96 -3.81
N LEU A 92 3.93 0.82 -5.14
CA LEU A 92 2.74 0.28 -5.79
C LEU A 92 2.51 -1.19 -5.48
N THR A 93 3.58 -1.96 -5.27
CA THR A 93 3.47 -3.37 -4.84
C THR A 93 2.86 -3.46 -3.43
N LEU A 94 3.33 -2.63 -2.49
CA LEU A 94 2.78 -2.57 -1.14
C LEU A 94 1.32 -2.06 -1.14
N ALA A 95 0.98 -1.07 -1.98
CA ALA A 95 -0.40 -0.58 -2.11
C ALA A 95 -1.36 -1.67 -2.62
N ILE A 96 -0.92 -2.48 -3.60
CA ILE A 96 -1.66 -3.63 -4.10
C ILE A 96 -1.87 -4.69 -3.00
N ILE A 97 -0.83 -4.97 -2.20
CA ILE A 97 -0.93 -5.92 -1.08
C ILE A 97 -1.92 -5.40 -0.03
N TYR A 98 -1.83 -4.11 0.33
CA TYR A 98 -2.73 -3.46 1.28
C TYR A 98 -4.20 -3.61 0.86
N LEU A 99 -4.55 -3.24 -0.39
CA LEU A 99 -5.92 -3.36 -0.90
C LEU A 99 -6.40 -4.81 -0.94
N LYS A 100 -5.56 -5.75 -1.37
CA LYS A 100 -5.94 -7.17 -1.33
C LYS A 100 -6.19 -7.64 0.10
N ALA A 101 -5.38 -7.20 1.06
CA ALA A 101 -5.53 -7.55 2.45
C ALA A 101 -6.83 -6.96 3.05
N GLU A 102 -7.19 -5.72 2.73
CA GLU A 102 -8.50 -5.13 3.04
C GLU A 102 -9.65 -6.00 2.52
N LYS A 103 -9.54 -6.48 1.27
CA LYS A 103 -10.59 -7.29 0.64
C LYS A 103 -10.70 -8.69 1.25
N VAL A 104 -9.58 -9.28 1.69
CA VAL A 104 -9.55 -10.60 2.35
C VAL A 104 -10.06 -10.51 3.78
N GLY A 105 -9.83 -9.39 4.47
CA GLY A 105 -10.27 -9.16 5.85
C GLY A 105 -9.38 -9.84 6.88
N ALA A 106 -9.99 -10.42 7.91
CA ALA A 106 -9.30 -10.96 9.09
C ALA A 106 -8.09 -11.87 8.79
N PRO A 107 -8.14 -12.79 7.79
CA PRO A 107 -6.99 -13.65 7.50
C PRO A 107 -5.74 -12.92 6.99
N ALA A 108 -5.88 -11.69 6.51
CA ALA A 108 -4.78 -10.87 5.99
C ALA A 108 -4.48 -9.67 6.91
N GLN A 109 -5.00 -9.64 8.13
CA GLN A 109 -4.84 -8.50 9.03
C GLN A 109 -3.37 -8.19 9.32
N ALA A 110 -2.55 -9.21 9.58
CA ALA A 110 -1.12 -9.04 9.82
C ALA A 110 -0.37 -8.36 8.64
N ALA A 111 -0.82 -8.58 7.40
CA ALA A 111 -0.26 -7.87 6.24
C ALA A 111 -0.59 -6.37 6.27
N ARG A 112 -1.84 -6.01 6.65
CA ARG A 112 -2.25 -4.61 6.82
C ARG A 112 -1.47 -3.95 7.94
N ASP A 113 -1.39 -4.60 9.10
CA ASP A 113 -0.72 -4.07 10.28
C ASP A 113 0.77 -3.81 10.01
N SER A 114 1.45 -4.73 9.32
CA SER A 114 2.86 -4.55 8.92
C SER A 114 3.06 -3.33 8.01
N ILE A 115 2.14 -3.10 7.06
CA ILE A 115 2.21 -1.96 6.14
C ILE A 115 1.88 -0.66 6.87
N LEU A 116 0.88 -0.67 7.75
CA LEU A 116 0.48 0.50 8.53
C LEU A 116 1.58 0.92 9.52
N ALA A 117 2.22 -0.04 10.20
CA ALA A 117 3.35 0.22 11.08
C ALA A 117 4.53 0.86 10.32
N TYR A 118 4.85 0.34 9.13
CA TYR A 118 5.86 0.94 8.25
C TYR A 118 5.51 2.39 7.87
N LEU A 119 4.23 2.64 7.53
CA LEU A 119 3.74 3.97 7.19
C LEU A 119 3.73 4.93 8.38
N GLU A 120 3.45 4.46 9.59
CA GLU A 120 3.46 5.25 10.82
C GLU A 120 4.87 5.70 11.18
N GLU A 121 5.85 4.81 11.05
CA GLU A 121 7.25 5.11 11.34
C GLU A 121 7.86 6.08 10.31
N TRP A 122 7.60 5.87 9.01
CA TRP A 122 8.36 6.54 7.94
C TRP A 122 7.57 7.61 7.17
N ALA A 123 6.26 7.67 7.34
CA ALA A 123 5.41 8.72 6.78
C ALA A 123 4.25 9.03 7.75
N PRO A 124 4.54 9.49 8.98
CA PRO A 124 3.52 9.81 9.97
C PRO A 124 2.57 10.89 9.44
N VAL A 125 1.30 10.83 9.82
CA VAL A 125 0.34 11.89 9.54
C VAL A 125 0.68 13.06 10.47
N THR A 126 1.25 14.14 9.94
CA THR A 126 1.49 15.35 10.72
C THR A 126 0.19 16.15 10.84
N GLU A 127 -0.23 16.47 12.07
CA GLU A 127 -1.38 17.34 12.37
C GLU A 127 -1.11 18.84 12.07
N GLU A 128 -0.08 19.16 11.29
CA GLU A 128 0.30 20.54 10.92
C GLU A 128 -0.64 21.08 9.82
N ASN A 129 -1.91 21.30 10.19
CA ASN A 129 -2.81 22.30 9.62
C ASN A 129 -4.06 22.53 10.49
N SER A 130 -4.03 22.16 11.78
CA SER A 130 -5.00 22.66 12.75
C SER A 130 -4.46 23.99 13.31
N GLY A 131 -5.01 25.10 12.82
CA GLY A 131 -4.56 26.47 13.04
C GLY A 131 -4.27 26.85 14.50
N ALA A 132 -3.03 26.69 14.93
CA ALA A 132 -2.50 27.35 16.11
C ALA A 132 -2.24 28.82 15.77
N MET A 133 -3.24 29.65 16.05
CA MET A 133 -3.10 31.11 16.09
C MET A 133 -1.90 31.47 17.00
N PRO A 134 -0.96 32.33 16.57
CA PRO A 134 0.12 32.76 17.44
C PRO A 134 -0.46 33.48 18.66
N PRO A 135 0.13 33.33 19.86
CA PRO A 135 -0.37 33.97 21.06
C PRO A 135 -0.38 35.50 20.87
N THR A 136 -1.52 36.11 21.21
CA THR A 136 -1.68 37.57 21.18
C THR A 136 -0.69 38.19 22.17
N PRO A 137 0.13 39.19 21.78
CA PRO A 137 0.95 39.91 22.73
C PRO A 137 0.03 40.70 23.67
N GLY A 138 0.21 40.50 24.98
CA GLY A 138 -0.38 41.32 26.03
C GLY A 138 0.34 42.65 26.22
#